data_AF-A2DNE5-F1
#
_entry.id   AF-A2DNE5-F1
#
_cell.length_a   1.000
_cell.length_b   1.000
_cell.length_c   1.000
_cell.angle_alpha   90.00
_cell.angle_beta   90.00
_cell.angle_gamma   90.00
#
_symmetry.space_group_name_H-M   'P 1'
#
loop_
_entity.id
_entity.type
_entity.pdbx_description
1 polymer ?
#
loop_
_entity_poly.entity_id
_entity_poly.type
_entity_poly.pdbx_seq_one_letter_code
_entity_poly.pdbx_strand_id
1 'polypeptide(L)'
;MKLLTEGGIKFKKAPASLFLMLDLTDIAPTAEEEKKLWLDLIDRFNIHILPGANGFRYKYPGWFRLCFSHEESKLIEGCTRLVNAVKTIKSEHSK
;
A
#
# COMPACT_ATOMS: atom_id res chain seq x y z
N MET A 1 1.48 8.35 10.04
CA MET A 1 0.80 7.06 10.34
C MET A 1 -0.68 7.20 10.66
N LYS A 2 -1.09 8.18 11.47
CA LYS A 2 -2.52 8.46 11.77
C LYS A 2 -3.40 8.48 10.49
N LEU A 3 -2.89 9.10 9.43
CA LEU A 3 -3.54 9.17 8.12
C LEU A 3 -3.81 7.80 7.47
N LEU A 4 -2.88 6.84 7.57
CA LEU A 4 -3.08 5.48 7.04
C LEU A 4 -4.16 4.74 7.85
N THR A 5 -4.11 4.83 9.18
CA THR A 5 -5.11 4.20 10.05
C THR A 5 -6.51 4.79 9.89
N GLU A 6 -6.63 6.12 9.80
CA GLU A 6 -7.91 6.80 9.52
C GLU A 6 -8.42 6.52 8.11
N GLY A 7 -7.49 6.25 7.18
CA GLY A 7 -7.77 5.75 5.84
C GLY A 7 -8.19 4.29 5.79
N GLY A 8 -8.21 3.57 6.91
CA GLY A 8 -8.56 2.15 6.98
C GLY A 8 -7.46 1.20 6.49
N ILE A 9 -6.22 1.68 6.35
CA ILE A 9 -5.06 0.87 5.95
C ILE A 9 -4.34 0.38 7.21
N LYS A 10 -4.36 -0.93 7.42
CA LYS A 10 -3.61 -1.59 8.50
C LYS A 10 -2.14 -1.75 8.08
N PHE A 11 -1.24 -1.79 9.06
CA PHE A 11 0.18 -2.04 8.82
C PHE A 11 0.87 -2.62 10.06
N LYS A 12 2.01 -3.28 9.87
CA LYS A 12 2.87 -3.73 10.97
C LYS A 12 3.78 -2.59 11.43
N LYS A 13 3.84 -2.38 12.74
CA LYS A 13 4.81 -1.48 13.39
C LYS A 13 6.13 -2.21 13.58
N ALA A 14 7.23 -1.61 13.15
CA ALA A 14 8.58 -2.06 13.44
C ALA A 14 9.39 -0.83 13.89
N PRO A 15 9.69 -0.68 15.20
CA PRO A 15 10.25 0.56 15.75
C PRO A 15 11.60 1.00 15.15
N ALA A 16 12.37 0.06 14.60
CA ALA A 16 13.69 0.31 14.01
C ALA A 16 13.72 0.15 12.49
N SER A 17 12.57 0.01 11.82
CA SER A 17 12.54 -0.06 10.35
C SER A 17 12.62 1.32 9.73
N LEU A 18 13.01 1.36 8.45
CA LEU A 18 12.96 2.58 7.61
C LEU A 18 11.74 2.56 6.66
N PHE A 19 10.81 1.62 6.91
CA PHE A 19 9.61 1.39 6.13
C PHE A 19 8.52 0.71 6.96
N LEU A 20 7.27 0.80 6.49
CA LEU A 20 6.12 0.08 7.04
C LEU A 20 5.71 -1.04 6.10
N MET A 21 5.18 -2.13 6.66
CA MET A 21 4.53 -3.18 5.91
C MET A 21 3.02 -2.98 5.99
N LEU A 22 2.42 -2.49 4.90
CA LEU A 22 0.99 -2.29 4.74
C LEU A 22 0.30 -3.62 4.48
N ASP A 23 -0.88 -3.78 5.06
CA ASP A 23 -1.76 -4.92 4.87
C ASP A 23 -2.92 -4.51 3.95
N LEU A 24 -2.89 -4.99 2.71
CA LEU A 24 -3.93 -4.85 1.68
C LEU A 24 -4.42 -6.23 1.21
N THR A 25 -4.33 -7.23 2.11
CA THR A 25 -4.74 -8.61 1.83
C THR A 25 -6.22 -8.76 1.50
N ASP A 26 -7.04 -7.78 1.89
CA ASP A 26 -8.46 -7.70 1.56
C ASP A 26 -8.74 -7.28 0.11
N ILE A 27 -7.76 -6.68 -0.58
CA ILE A 27 -7.83 -6.33 -2.00
C ILE A 27 -7.04 -7.32 -2.85
N ALA A 28 -5.89 -7.78 -2.35
CA ALA A 28 -4.94 -8.59 -3.10
C ALA A 28 -4.52 -9.85 -2.35
N PRO A 29 -5.42 -10.83 -2.16
CA PRO A 29 -5.12 -12.05 -1.42
C PRO A 29 -4.16 -13.00 -2.17
N THR A 30 -4.02 -12.87 -3.49
CA THR A 30 -3.09 -13.67 -4.30
C THR A 30 -1.94 -12.84 -4.88
N ALA A 31 -0.86 -13.51 -5.32
CA ALA A 31 0.28 -12.84 -5.94
C ALA A 31 -0.09 -12.14 -7.27
N GLU A 32 -1.04 -12.70 -8.02
CA GLU A 32 -1.50 -12.08 -9.27
C GLU A 32 -2.31 -10.81 -8.99
N GLU A 33 -3.20 -10.84 -8.00
CA GLU A 33 -3.94 -9.65 -7.58
C GLU A 33 -3.01 -8.60 -6.95
N GLU A 34 -1.98 -9.01 -6.22
CA GLU A 34 -0.96 -8.10 -5.68
C GLU A 34 -0.24 -7.37 -6.81
N LYS A 35 0.14 -8.08 -7.88
CA LYS A 35 0.77 -7.48 -9.05
C LYS A 35 -0.20 -6.54 -9.79
N LYS A 36 -1.46 -6.95 -9.97
CA LYS A 36 -2.49 -6.11 -10.58
C LYS A 36 -2.71 -4.82 -9.79
N LEU A 37 -2.87 -4.92 -8.47
CA LEU A 37 -3.02 -3.78 -7.57
C LEU A 37 -1.79 -2.87 -7.63
N TRP A 38 -0.59 -3.46 -7.63
CA TRP A 38 0.65 -2.68 -7.72
C TRP A 38 0.73 -1.84 -9.00
N LEU A 39 0.43 -2.43 -10.15
CA LEU A 39 0.40 -1.72 -11.42
C LEU A 39 -0.70 -0.65 -11.45
N ASP A 40 -1.89 -0.98 -10.95
CA ASP A 40 -3.02 -0.05 -10.87
C ASP A 40 -2.71 1.19 -10.02
N LEU A 41 -2.03 1.01 -8.88
CA LEU A 41 -1.55 2.13 -8.04
C LEU A 41 -0.56 3.04 -8.77
N ILE A 42 0.33 2.47 -9.58
CA ILE A 42 1.29 3.24 -10.38
C ILE A 42 0.55 3.98 -11.49
N ASP A 43 -0.18 3.25 -12.33
CA ASP A 43 -0.72 3.75 -13.58
C ASP A 43 -1.91 4.71 -13.38
N ARG A 44 -2.81 4.42 -12.41
CA ARG A 44 -4.00 5.25 -12.17
C ARG A 44 -3.79 6.33 -11.12
N PHE A 45 -2.95 6.07 -10.12
CA PHE A 45 -2.84 6.94 -8.95
C PHE A 45 -1.47 7.60 -8.78
N ASN A 46 -0.49 7.24 -9.63
CA ASN A 46 0.90 7.73 -9.55
C ASN A 46 1.53 7.46 -8.17
N ILE A 47 1.36 6.25 -7.65
CA ILE A 47 1.89 5.81 -6.36
C ILE A 47 2.71 4.54 -6.54
N HIS A 48 3.94 4.57 -6.03
CA HIS A 48 4.78 3.39 -5.98
C HIS A 48 5.03 2.94 -4.54
N ILE A 49 4.52 1.76 -4.20
CA ILE A 49 4.85 0.98 -3.00
C ILE A 49 5.32 -0.40 -3.44
N LEU A 50 6.29 -0.99 -2.77
CA LEU A 50 6.92 -2.24 -3.24
C LEU A 50 6.05 -3.45 -2.82
N PRO A 51 5.57 -4.28 -3.75
CA PRO A 51 4.80 -5.48 -3.44
C PRO A 51 5.66 -6.54 -2.75
N GLY A 52 5.08 -7.25 -1.79
CA GLY A 52 5.76 -8.23 -0.96
C GLY A 52 6.16 -9.48 -1.74
N ALA A 53 5.15 -10.20 -2.24
CA ALA A 53 5.38 -11.45 -2.94
C ALA A 53 6.11 -11.22 -4.27
N ASN A 54 5.69 -10.22 -5.05
CA ASN A 54 6.26 -9.93 -6.36
C ASN A 54 7.59 -9.15 -6.30
N GLY A 55 7.84 -8.35 -5.26
CA GLY A 55 9.02 -7.48 -5.17
C GLY A 55 10.20 -8.10 -4.42
N PHE A 56 9.95 -8.90 -3.38
CA PHE A 56 11.02 -9.49 -2.57
C PHE A 56 10.69 -10.91 -2.05
N ARG A 57 9.84 -11.64 -2.78
CA ARG A 57 9.48 -13.06 -2.50
C ARG A 57 8.92 -13.28 -1.09
N TYR A 58 8.18 -12.30 -0.57
CA TYR A 58 7.49 -12.47 0.71
C TYR A 58 6.44 -13.57 0.60
N LYS A 59 6.36 -14.44 1.61
CA LYS A 59 5.50 -15.64 1.58
C LYS A 59 4.00 -15.32 1.52
N TYR A 60 3.60 -14.12 1.93
CA TYR A 60 2.20 -13.72 2.06
C TYR A 60 1.90 -12.59 1.07
N PRO A 61 1.10 -12.84 0.01
CA PRO A 61 0.65 -11.79 -0.90
C PRO A 61 -0.22 -10.73 -0.21
N GLY A 62 -0.37 -9.58 -0.86
CA GLY A 62 -1.21 -8.47 -0.38
C GLY A 62 -0.51 -7.58 0.63
N TRP A 63 0.79 -7.80 0.87
CA TRP A 63 1.61 -6.99 1.76
C TRP A 63 2.50 -6.06 0.95
N PHE A 64 2.58 -4.79 1.35
CA PHE A 64 3.34 -3.79 0.60
C PHE A 64 4.27 -2.98 1.49
N ARG A 65 5.47 -2.68 1.00
CA ARG A 65 6.46 -1.87 1.70
C ARG A 65 6.30 -0.39 1.33
N LEU A 66 6.01 0.45 2.33
CA LEU A 66 6.00 1.90 2.23
C LEU A 66 7.22 2.49 2.92
N CYS A 67 8.12 3.13 2.16
CA CYS A 67 9.27 3.83 2.72
C CYS A 67 8.90 5.25 3.15
N PHE A 68 9.31 5.65 4.35
CA PHE A 68 9.01 6.97 4.93
C PHE A 68 10.23 7.89 5.03
N SER A 69 11.29 7.61 4.27
CA SER A 69 12.54 8.38 4.22
C SER A 69 12.48 9.63 3.31
N HIS A 70 11.28 10.02 2.85
CA HIS A 70 11.08 11.22 2.05
C HIS A 70 10.90 12.46 2.93
N GLU A 71 11.02 13.65 2.32
CA GLU A 71 10.59 14.89 2.94
C GLU A 71 9.11 14.78 3.40
N GLU A 72 8.79 15.36 4.56
CA GLU A 72 7.48 15.24 5.20
C GLU A 72 6.32 15.63 4.27
N SER A 73 6.46 16.73 3.52
CA SER A 73 5.44 17.21 2.58
C SER A 73 5.09 16.15 1.52
N LYS A 74 6.12 15.51 0.95
CA LYS A 74 5.98 14.45 -0.06
C LYS A 74 5.48 13.14 0.52
N LEU A 75 5.88 12.82 1.75
CA LEU A 75 5.36 11.66 2.46
C LEU A 75 3.86 11.80 2.75
N ILE A 76 3.41 12.98 3.17
CA ILE A 76 1.99 13.28 3.40
C ILE A 76 1.21 13.22 2.09
N GLU A 77 1.71 13.84 1.03
CA GLU A 77 1.10 13.79 -0.31
C GLU A 77 0.92 12.33 -0.78
N GLY A 78 1.99 11.54 -0.73
CA GLY A 78 1.96 10.12 -1.12
C GLY A 78 1.00 9.28 -0.28
N CYS A 79 0.99 9.45 1.04
CA CYS A 79 0.06 8.73 1.91
C CYS A 79 -1.40 9.13 1.66
N THR A 80 -1.66 10.40 1.38
CA THR A 80 -3.01 10.90 1.07
C THR A 80 -3.54 10.28 -0.22
N ARG A 81 -2.72 10.28 -1.28
CA ARG A 81 -3.08 9.60 -2.54
C ARG A 81 -3.33 8.12 -2.32
N LEU A 82 -2.51 7.46 -1.50
CA LEU A 82 -2.62 6.01 -1.26
C LEU A 82 -3.94 5.67 -0.55
N VAL A 83 -4.31 6.44 0.46
CA VAL A 83 -5.60 6.27 1.15
C VAL A 83 -6.76 6.46 0.17
N ASN A 84 -6.71 7.48 -0.68
CA ASN A 84 -7.76 7.72 -1.67
C ASN A 84 -7.83 6.60 -2.71
N ALA A 85 -6.69 6.13 -3.21
CA ALA A 85 -6.60 5.02 -4.16
C ALA A 85 -7.22 3.74 -3.59
N VAL A 86 -6.83 3.37 -2.36
CA VAL A 86 -7.38 2.20 -1.67
C VAL A 86 -8.89 2.31 -1.47
N LYS A 87 -9.42 3.49 -1.10
CA LYS A 87 -10.87 3.71 -0.98
C LYS A 87 -11.59 3.55 -2.31
N THR A 88 -11.06 4.15 -3.37
CA THR A 88 -11.62 4.04 -4.73
C THR A 88 -11.67 2.57 -5.18
N ILE A 89 -10.55 1.86 -5.09
CA ILE A 89 -10.45 0.45 -5.53
C ILE A 89 -11.39 -0.46 -4.74
N LYS A 90 -11.53 -0.26 -3.41
CA LYS A 90 -12.49 -1.01 -2.59
C LYS A 90 -13.94 -0.74 -2.98
N SER A 91 -14.27 0.51 -3.30
CA SER A 91 -15.61 0.88 -3.74
C SER A 91 -15.98 0.29 -5.11
N GLU A 92 -14.99 0.09 -5.98
CA GLU A 92 -15.14 -0.56 -7.29
C GLU A 92 -15.32 -2.08 -7.14
N HIS A 93 -14.62 -2.73 -6.20
CA HIS A 93 -14.77 -4.17 -5.92
C HIS A 93 -16.10 -4.55 -5.24
N SER A 94 -16.76 -3.58 -4.59
CA SER A 94 -18.02 -3.83 -3.86
C SER A 94 -19.28 -3.67 -4.74
N LYS A 95 -19.12 -3.36 -6.03
CA LYS A 95 -20.19 -3.27 -7.03
C LYS A 95 -20.22 -4.53 -7.89
#